data_AF-A0A9E2U0V1-F1
#
_entry.id   AF-A0A9E2U0V1-F1
#
_cell.length_a   1.000
_cell.length_b   1.000
_cell.length_c   1.000
_cell.angle_alpha   90.00
_cell.angle_beta   90.00
_cell.angle_gamma   90.00
#
_symmetry.space_group_name_H-M   'P 1'
#
loop_
_entity.id
_entity.type
_entity.pdbx_description
1 polymer ?
#
loop_
_entity_poly.entity_id
_entity_poly.type
_entity_poly.pdbx_seq_one_letter_code
_entity_poly.pdbx_strand_id
1 'polypeptide(L)'
;MNLNSEIVILYSEADDRPIEGGVKGWVTNFHKFLRTLLSQINRQEPEILLMNEMDFDLMRVRKAAVVINILSPNFVQSEIIVNALNNFGKDAKKNDELIIDGVARYFKVLKAPFETDEIMPEFQELISYDFYMIDALTGEAQEFTRFFGNEAERGYWMKLVDMAYDISQILTALRHEEKSERKEEVSREKTVYLASTGVDMLIQRDIIKRELQRHGYTVLPKHALPKELKSLEQMVLEDLAKCRLSIHLIGEDYGYRPKGSDLSVVDLQNRIASEHTEQIAAFNRTAKVPEPFSRLIWVSPDLKNITERQKIFIEDLKSDAAKLEEAEVLQITLQELKAIIREELVTGGRFNLHREVEGYTPEPEDDTSPIIYLIHDKRDKNDTKIIEDFLIDKGYRVVGPSYEGDLIDIRYIHQENLRRCDASLIFYGNTTEDWIKTKLQDLLKAPGFG
;
A
#
# COMPACT_ATOMS: atom_id res chain seq x y z
N MET A 1 30.57 -0.44 -9.85
CA MET A 1 30.06 -1.55 -10.70
C MET A 1 30.22 -1.11 -12.15
N ASN A 2 30.69 -1.95 -13.09
CA ASN A 2 30.81 -1.54 -14.51
C ASN A 2 29.65 -2.14 -15.31
N LEU A 3 28.51 -1.46 -15.27
CA LEU A 3 27.28 -1.87 -15.96
C LEU A 3 27.07 -1.09 -17.25
N ASN A 4 26.52 -1.79 -18.23
CA ASN A 4 25.99 -1.19 -19.44
C ASN A 4 24.60 -0.61 -19.14
N SER A 5 24.12 0.32 -19.96
CA SER A 5 22.73 0.83 -19.88
C SER A 5 21.69 -0.13 -20.51
N GLU A 6 22.10 -1.33 -20.92
CA GLU A 6 21.27 -2.33 -21.59
C GLU A 6 20.25 -2.98 -20.64
N ILE A 7 19.05 -3.24 -21.15
CA ILE A 7 18.03 -4.07 -20.51
C ILE A 7 17.99 -5.41 -21.25
N VAL A 8 18.15 -6.52 -20.52
CA VAL A 8 18.06 -7.87 -21.10
C VAL A 8 16.73 -8.51 -20.68
N ILE A 9 15.94 -8.97 -21.64
CA ILE A 9 14.74 -9.77 -21.42
C ILE A 9 15.08 -11.24 -21.71
N LEU A 10 15.12 -12.05 -20.65
CA LEU A 10 15.25 -13.50 -20.73
C LEU A 10 13.87 -14.14 -20.86
N TYR A 11 13.71 -15.06 -21.80
CA TYR A 11 12.43 -15.71 -22.05
C TYR A 11 12.61 -17.09 -22.69
N SER A 12 11.55 -17.91 -22.69
CA SER A 12 11.53 -19.13 -23.49
C SER A 12 11.01 -18.87 -24.90
N GLU A 13 11.65 -19.43 -25.94
CA GLU A 13 11.13 -19.33 -27.31
C GLU A 13 9.66 -19.83 -27.42
N ALA A 14 9.30 -20.85 -26.62
CA ALA A 14 7.93 -21.35 -26.56
C ALA A 14 6.92 -20.31 -26.04
N ASP A 15 7.37 -19.38 -25.19
CA ASP A 15 6.53 -18.33 -24.61
C ASP A 15 6.24 -17.16 -25.55
N ASP A 16 6.98 -17.05 -26.67
CA ASP A 16 6.79 -16.02 -27.69
C ASP A 16 6.18 -16.56 -28.99
N ARG A 17 5.61 -17.76 -28.95
CA ARG A 17 4.80 -18.26 -30.07
C ARG A 17 3.61 -17.31 -30.33
N PRO A 18 3.26 -17.05 -31.60
CA PRO A 18 2.10 -16.23 -31.92
C PRO A 18 0.85 -16.75 -31.23
N ILE A 19 0.14 -15.86 -30.55
CA ILE A 19 -1.16 -16.16 -29.93
C ILE A 19 -2.17 -16.35 -31.07
N GLU A 20 -3.16 -17.24 -30.92
CA GLU A 20 -4.17 -17.49 -31.96
C GLU A 20 -4.80 -16.18 -32.48
N GLY A 21 -4.83 -16.02 -33.81
CA GLY A 21 -5.30 -14.79 -34.47
C GLY A 21 -4.32 -13.60 -34.45
N GLY A 22 -3.12 -13.75 -33.87
CA GLY A 22 -2.06 -12.75 -33.83
C GLY A 22 -0.87 -13.07 -34.74
N VAL A 23 -0.12 -12.02 -35.10
CA VAL A 23 1.14 -12.14 -35.89
C VAL A 23 2.37 -12.22 -34.97
N LYS A 24 2.23 -11.88 -33.68
CA LYS A 24 3.32 -11.72 -32.71
C LYS A 24 2.95 -12.40 -31.39
N GLY A 25 3.94 -12.98 -30.71
CA GLY A 25 3.79 -13.63 -29.41
C GLY A 25 3.75 -12.67 -28.23
N TRP A 26 3.64 -13.23 -27.02
CA TRP A 26 3.49 -12.48 -25.78
C TRP A 26 4.73 -11.61 -25.48
N VAL A 27 5.93 -12.18 -25.58
CA VAL A 27 7.21 -11.51 -25.27
C VAL A 27 7.47 -10.37 -26.24
N THR A 28 7.20 -10.59 -27.54
CA THR A 28 7.33 -9.56 -28.56
C THR A 28 6.41 -8.37 -28.29
N ASN A 29 5.16 -8.61 -27.87
CA ASN A 29 4.24 -7.51 -27.52
C ASN A 29 4.67 -6.79 -26.24
N PHE A 30 5.04 -7.55 -25.20
CA PHE A 30 5.58 -7.02 -23.94
C PHE A 30 6.78 -6.12 -24.17
N HIS A 31 7.77 -6.57 -24.95
CA HIS A 31 8.93 -5.78 -25.34
C HIS A 31 8.53 -4.48 -26.04
N LYS A 32 7.61 -4.54 -27.01
CA LYS A 32 7.14 -3.35 -27.73
C LYS A 32 6.51 -2.33 -26.78
N PHE A 33 5.63 -2.77 -25.89
CA PHE A 33 4.93 -1.87 -24.96
C PHE A 33 5.88 -1.29 -23.92
N LEU A 34 6.75 -2.12 -23.33
CA LEU A 34 7.75 -1.68 -22.37
C LEU A 34 8.69 -0.64 -22.99
N ARG A 35 9.19 -0.91 -24.20
CA ARG A 35 10.06 0.02 -24.94
C ARG A 35 9.37 1.37 -25.16
N THR A 36 8.09 1.34 -25.55
CA THR A 36 7.29 2.56 -25.78
C THR A 36 7.16 3.38 -24.49
N LEU A 37 6.81 2.74 -23.37
CA LEU A 37 6.65 3.41 -22.08
C LEU A 37 7.97 3.99 -21.56
N LEU A 38 9.04 3.20 -21.59
CA LEU A 38 10.37 3.66 -21.18
C LEU A 38 10.88 4.82 -22.04
N SER A 39 10.63 4.80 -23.35
CA SER A 39 10.94 5.92 -24.25
C SER A 39 10.21 7.20 -23.84
N GLN A 40 8.93 7.09 -23.48
CA GLN A 40 8.14 8.21 -22.99
C GLN A 40 8.63 8.75 -21.63
N ILE A 41 8.92 7.87 -20.68
CA ILE A 41 9.35 8.24 -19.32
C ILE A 41 10.76 8.86 -19.36
N ASN A 42 11.71 8.22 -20.03
CA ASN A 42 13.12 8.64 -20.04
C ASN A 42 13.44 9.69 -21.12
N ARG A 43 12.51 9.96 -22.06
CA ARG A 43 12.71 10.79 -23.26
C ARG A 43 13.87 10.31 -24.15
N GLN A 44 14.22 9.03 -24.04
CA GLN A 44 15.28 8.37 -24.78
C GLN A 44 14.88 6.92 -25.04
N GLU A 45 15.18 6.41 -26.23
CA GLU A 45 14.92 5.01 -26.57
C GLU A 45 15.80 4.08 -25.73
N PRO A 46 15.22 3.15 -24.94
CA PRO A 46 16.02 2.19 -24.18
C PRO A 46 16.61 1.13 -25.12
N GLU A 47 17.81 0.66 -24.79
CA GLU A 47 18.41 -0.50 -25.45
C GLU A 47 17.89 -1.77 -24.76
N ILE A 48 16.90 -2.41 -25.38
CA ILE A 48 16.29 -3.65 -24.87
C ILE A 48 16.68 -4.82 -25.78
N LEU A 49 17.39 -5.80 -25.23
CA LEU A 49 17.80 -7.03 -25.90
C LEU A 49 16.88 -8.19 -25.50
N LEU A 50 16.31 -8.86 -26.49
CA LEU A 50 15.62 -10.14 -26.30
C LEU A 50 16.64 -11.28 -26.35
N MET A 51 16.60 -12.17 -25.35
CA MET A 51 17.51 -13.31 -25.24
C MET A 51 16.71 -14.57 -24.86
N ASN A 52 16.58 -15.48 -25.82
CA ASN A 52 15.98 -16.80 -25.61
C ASN A 52 17.04 -17.81 -25.13
N GLU A 53 16.67 -19.08 -24.98
CA GLU A 53 17.56 -20.14 -24.52
C GLU A 53 18.73 -20.42 -25.46
N MET A 54 18.57 -20.20 -26.78
CA MET A 54 19.62 -20.41 -27.77
C MET A 54 20.64 -19.27 -27.79
N ASP A 55 20.19 -18.04 -27.52
CA ASP A 55 21.01 -16.83 -27.53
C ASP A 55 21.59 -16.47 -26.15
N PHE A 56 21.44 -17.35 -25.16
CA PHE A 56 21.78 -17.09 -23.77
C PHE A 56 23.28 -16.76 -23.57
N ASP A 57 23.55 -15.57 -23.03
CA ASP A 57 24.90 -15.09 -22.71
C ASP A 57 24.95 -14.54 -21.27
N LEU A 58 25.52 -15.34 -20.36
CA LEU A 58 25.66 -14.98 -18.95
C LEU A 58 26.50 -13.71 -18.73
N MET A 59 27.48 -13.43 -19.60
CA MET A 59 28.31 -12.22 -19.45
C MET A 59 27.51 -10.96 -19.73
N ARG A 60 26.59 -11.00 -20.71
CA ARG A 60 25.63 -9.91 -20.94
C ARG A 60 24.66 -9.76 -19.79
N VAL A 61 24.12 -10.87 -19.25
CA VAL A 61 23.24 -10.84 -18.06
C VAL A 61 23.93 -10.16 -16.88
N ARG A 62 25.21 -10.47 -16.62
CA ARG A 62 26.01 -9.83 -15.56
C ARG A 62 26.21 -8.33 -15.78
N LYS A 63 26.44 -7.91 -17.02
CA LYS A 63 26.73 -6.49 -17.35
C LYS A 63 25.49 -5.62 -17.59
N ALA A 64 24.32 -6.19 -17.82
CA ALA A 64 23.09 -5.43 -18.06
C ALA A 64 22.77 -4.46 -16.91
N ALA A 65 22.16 -3.32 -17.18
CA ALA A 65 21.60 -2.47 -16.13
C ALA A 65 20.42 -3.18 -15.45
N VAL A 66 19.61 -3.86 -16.25
CA VAL A 66 18.39 -4.55 -15.82
C VAL A 66 18.28 -5.90 -16.52
N VAL A 67 17.89 -6.93 -15.76
CA VAL A 67 17.55 -8.27 -16.24
C VAL A 67 16.07 -8.51 -15.95
N ILE A 68 15.26 -8.70 -16.98
CA ILE A 68 13.87 -9.08 -16.88
C ILE A 68 13.77 -10.55 -17.24
N ASN A 69 13.48 -11.40 -16.27
CA ASN A 69 13.29 -12.82 -16.51
C ASN A 69 11.81 -13.16 -16.59
N ILE A 70 11.34 -13.54 -17.77
CA ILE A 70 9.99 -14.03 -18.02
C ILE A 70 9.94 -15.50 -17.61
N LEU A 71 9.37 -15.71 -16.43
CA LEU A 71 9.28 -17.00 -15.77
C LEU A 71 7.99 -17.70 -16.17
N SER A 72 8.17 -18.93 -16.65
CA SER A 72 7.11 -19.82 -17.09
C SER A 72 7.55 -21.28 -16.87
N PRO A 73 6.59 -22.23 -16.91
CA PRO A 73 6.91 -23.66 -16.96
C PRO A 73 7.81 -24.05 -18.14
N ASN A 74 7.83 -23.30 -19.24
CA ASN A 74 8.71 -23.56 -20.38
C ASN A 74 10.15 -23.10 -20.09
N PHE A 75 10.31 -21.90 -19.51
CA PHE A 75 11.62 -21.33 -19.19
C PHE A 75 12.42 -22.20 -18.22
N VAL A 76 11.76 -22.69 -17.17
CA VAL A 76 12.43 -23.46 -16.10
C VAL A 76 12.86 -24.87 -16.52
N GLN A 77 12.45 -25.35 -17.70
CA GLN A 77 12.91 -26.65 -18.23
C GLN A 77 14.41 -26.62 -18.60
N SER A 78 14.97 -25.44 -18.83
CA SER A 78 16.41 -25.29 -19.11
C SER A 78 17.22 -25.25 -17.82
N GLU A 79 17.54 -26.41 -17.26
CA GLU A 79 18.35 -26.53 -16.03
C GLU A 79 19.70 -25.80 -16.13
N ILE A 80 20.31 -25.77 -17.33
CA ILE A 80 21.58 -25.10 -17.59
C ILE A 80 21.46 -23.59 -17.32
N ILE A 81 20.41 -22.97 -17.86
CA ILE A 81 20.16 -21.53 -17.71
C ILE A 81 19.77 -21.22 -16.26
N VAL A 82 18.88 -22.02 -15.67
CA VAL A 82 18.48 -21.86 -14.26
C VAL A 82 19.68 -21.91 -13.33
N ASN A 83 20.57 -22.91 -13.50
CA ASN A 83 21.78 -23.04 -12.70
C ASN A 83 22.75 -21.86 -12.92
N ALA A 84 22.90 -21.39 -14.16
CA ALA A 84 23.72 -20.23 -14.48
C ALA A 84 23.19 -18.96 -13.81
N LEU A 85 21.87 -18.75 -13.82
CA LEU A 85 21.21 -17.61 -13.18
C LEU A 85 21.29 -17.67 -11.67
N ASN A 86 21.12 -18.84 -11.04
CA ASN A 86 21.32 -19.00 -9.61
C ASN A 86 22.77 -18.68 -9.19
N ASN A 87 23.76 -19.18 -9.93
CA ASN A 87 25.16 -18.82 -9.67
C ASN A 87 25.41 -17.31 -9.81
N PHE A 88 24.81 -16.67 -10.81
CA PHE A 88 24.84 -15.22 -10.93
C PHE A 88 24.18 -14.51 -9.74
N GLY A 89 22.97 -14.93 -9.33
CA GLY A 89 22.23 -14.34 -8.22
C GLY A 89 23.03 -14.42 -6.92
N LYS A 90 23.65 -15.58 -6.65
CA LYS A 90 24.52 -15.80 -5.50
C LYS A 90 25.73 -14.87 -5.49
N ASP A 91 26.42 -14.74 -6.62
CA ASP A 91 27.57 -13.82 -6.76
C ASP A 91 27.14 -12.36 -6.56
N ALA A 92 26.04 -11.97 -7.20
CA ALA A 92 25.53 -10.61 -7.17
C ALA A 92 25.03 -10.22 -5.77
N LYS A 93 24.40 -11.14 -5.02
CA LYS A 93 24.07 -10.91 -3.60
C LYS A 93 25.33 -10.67 -2.77
N LYS A 94 26.34 -11.52 -2.94
CA LYS A 94 27.60 -11.44 -2.18
C LYS A 94 28.33 -10.12 -2.40
N ASN A 95 28.23 -9.55 -3.60
CA ASN A 95 28.89 -8.30 -3.97
C ASN A 95 28.02 -7.04 -3.79
N ASP A 96 26.81 -7.17 -3.24
CA ASP A 96 25.80 -6.08 -3.16
C ASP A 96 25.48 -5.45 -4.53
N GLU A 97 25.43 -6.32 -5.54
CA GLU A 97 25.33 -5.99 -6.96
C GLU A 97 23.91 -6.19 -7.51
N LEU A 98 22.97 -6.73 -6.72
CA LEU A 98 21.58 -6.92 -7.14
C LEU A 98 20.69 -5.70 -6.93
N ILE A 99 21.06 -4.78 -6.04
CA ILE A 99 20.23 -3.65 -5.65
C ILE A 99 20.90 -2.35 -6.09
N ILE A 100 20.20 -1.55 -6.89
CA ILE A 100 20.64 -0.23 -7.34
C ILE A 100 19.61 0.78 -6.84
N ASP A 101 20.05 1.75 -6.03
CA ASP A 101 19.18 2.76 -5.41
C ASP A 101 17.95 2.17 -4.67
N GLY A 102 18.15 1.02 -4.04
CA GLY A 102 17.08 0.31 -3.32
C GLY A 102 16.09 -0.44 -4.23
N VAL A 103 16.31 -0.49 -5.54
CA VAL A 103 15.50 -1.27 -6.49
C VAL A 103 16.33 -2.44 -7.01
N ALA A 104 15.71 -3.62 -7.07
CA ALA A 104 16.37 -4.79 -7.63
C ALA A 104 16.54 -4.65 -9.15
N ARG A 105 17.74 -4.91 -9.67
CA ARG A 105 17.96 -4.96 -11.13
C ARG A 105 17.54 -6.25 -11.81
N TYR A 106 17.09 -7.23 -11.03
CA TYR A 106 16.56 -8.49 -11.55
C TYR A 106 15.05 -8.55 -11.31
N PHE A 107 14.29 -8.55 -12.39
CA PHE A 107 12.82 -8.50 -12.39
C PHE A 107 12.29 -9.90 -12.70
N LYS A 108 11.54 -10.48 -11.76
CA LYS A 108 10.80 -11.73 -11.97
C LYS A 108 9.46 -11.40 -12.62
N VAL A 109 9.23 -11.78 -13.87
CA VAL A 109 7.97 -11.53 -14.58
C VAL A 109 7.24 -12.85 -14.75
N LEU A 110 6.08 -13.02 -14.11
CA LEU A 110 5.29 -14.26 -14.16
C LEU A 110 4.14 -14.11 -15.15
N LYS A 111 4.09 -14.97 -16.17
CA LYS A 111 2.95 -15.00 -17.13
C LYS A 111 1.73 -15.76 -16.63
N ALA A 112 1.95 -16.65 -15.66
CA ALA A 112 0.97 -17.51 -15.00
C ALA A 112 1.46 -17.76 -13.57
N PRO A 113 0.57 -18.12 -12.62
CA PRO A 113 0.99 -18.47 -11.27
C PRO A 113 1.89 -19.69 -11.32
N PHE A 114 3.09 -19.53 -10.81
CA PHE A 114 4.10 -20.57 -10.80
C PHE A 114 5.06 -20.34 -9.63
N GLU A 115 5.32 -21.37 -8.84
CA GLU A 115 6.21 -21.28 -7.68
C GLU A 115 7.66 -21.30 -8.15
N THR A 116 8.31 -20.13 -8.14
CA THR A 116 9.67 -19.98 -8.64
C THR A 116 10.73 -20.17 -7.57
N ASP A 117 10.37 -20.07 -6.28
CA ASP A 117 11.37 -19.91 -5.23
C ASP A 117 12.22 -21.18 -5.02
N GLU A 118 11.66 -22.36 -5.22
CA GLU A 118 12.41 -23.62 -5.14
C GLU A 118 13.43 -23.77 -6.28
N ILE A 119 13.09 -23.25 -7.46
CA ILE A 119 13.89 -23.37 -8.68
C ILE A 119 14.95 -22.27 -8.74
N MET A 120 14.59 -21.09 -8.25
CA MET A 120 15.41 -19.88 -8.27
C MET A 120 15.55 -19.25 -6.87
N PRO A 121 16.13 -19.98 -5.90
CA PRO A 121 16.18 -19.56 -4.49
C PRO A 121 16.94 -18.26 -4.29
N GLU A 122 17.93 -17.98 -5.15
CA GLU A 122 18.73 -16.76 -5.08
C GLU A 122 17.91 -15.50 -5.41
N PHE A 123 16.72 -15.63 -5.99
CA PHE A 123 15.84 -14.51 -6.32
C PHE A 123 14.53 -14.51 -5.53
N GLN A 124 14.39 -15.38 -4.52
CA GLN A 124 13.17 -15.51 -3.72
C GLN A 124 12.72 -14.17 -3.09
N GLU A 125 13.66 -13.43 -2.52
CA GLU A 125 13.44 -12.16 -1.82
C GLU A 125 12.97 -11.02 -2.74
N LEU A 126 13.12 -11.19 -4.07
CA LEU A 126 12.74 -10.16 -5.04
C LEU A 126 11.23 -10.18 -5.28
N ILE A 127 10.64 -8.99 -5.43
CA ILE A 127 9.21 -8.86 -5.78
C ILE A 127 9.01 -9.34 -7.22
N SER A 128 7.96 -10.13 -7.46
CA SER A 128 7.53 -10.51 -8.79
C SER A 128 6.54 -9.50 -9.38
N TYR A 129 6.62 -9.38 -10.71
CA TYR A 129 5.65 -8.70 -11.55
C TYR A 129 4.73 -9.75 -12.16
N ASP A 130 3.55 -9.87 -11.58
CA ASP A 130 2.58 -10.88 -11.97
C ASP A 130 1.74 -10.35 -13.14
N PHE A 131 1.95 -10.93 -14.32
CA PHE A 131 1.23 -10.64 -15.56
C PHE A 131 0.16 -11.70 -15.85
N TYR A 132 -0.64 -12.00 -14.82
CA TYR A 132 -1.86 -12.80 -14.89
C TYR A 132 -2.88 -12.24 -13.90
N MET A 133 -4.12 -12.69 -14.01
CA MET A 133 -5.15 -12.41 -13.00
C MET A 133 -5.72 -13.72 -12.49
N ILE A 134 -6.13 -13.74 -11.22
CA ILE A 134 -6.92 -14.84 -10.67
C ILE A 134 -8.37 -14.40 -10.72
N ASP A 135 -9.20 -15.16 -11.41
CA ASP A 135 -10.64 -14.92 -11.45
C ASP A 135 -11.20 -15.06 -10.03
N ALA A 136 -11.83 -13.99 -9.52
CA ALA A 136 -12.31 -13.95 -8.13
C ALA A 136 -13.47 -14.93 -7.86
N LEU A 137 -14.18 -15.38 -8.89
CA LEU A 137 -15.31 -16.31 -8.77
C LEU A 137 -14.84 -17.77 -8.90
N THR A 138 -13.92 -18.06 -9.81
CA THR A 138 -13.47 -19.44 -10.09
C THR A 138 -12.16 -19.81 -9.40
N GLY A 139 -11.36 -18.82 -9.00
CA GLY A 139 -10.00 -19.02 -8.49
C GLY A 139 -9.00 -19.45 -9.56
N GLU A 140 -9.41 -19.51 -10.83
CA GLU A 140 -8.54 -19.90 -11.93
C GLU A 140 -7.67 -18.73 -12.39
N ALA A 141 -6.40 -19.01 -12.65
CA ALA A 141 -5.52 -18.02 -13.21
C ALA A 141 -5.68 -17.91 -14.72
N GLN A 142 -5.78 -16.68 -15.18
CA GLN A 142 -5.86 -16.31 -16.58
C GLN A 142 -4.62 -15.50 -16.93
N GLU A 143 -3.84 -16.02 -17.87
CA GLU A 143 -2.78 -15.24 -18.51
C GLU A 143 -3.40 -14.07 -19.28
N PHE A 144 -2.64 -13.00 -19.49
CA PHE A 144 -3.05 -11.94 -20.41
C PHE A 144 -2.92 -12.38 -21.88
N THR A 145 -3.81 -13.27 -22.34
CA THR A 145 -3.86 -13.87 -23.69
C THR A 145 -5.00 -13.28 -24.54
N ARG A 146 -4.90 -11.99 -24.87
CA ARG A 146 -5.66 -11.35 -25.97
C ARG A 146 -7.18 -11.68 -26.09
N PHE A 147 -8.01 -11.31 -25.12
CA PHE A 147 -9.36 -10.78 -25.35
C PHE A 147 -9.68 -9.86 -24.18
N PHE A 148 -9.49 -8.56 -24.43
CA PHE A 148 -9.63 -7.51 -23.44
C PHE A 148 -11.06 -7.45 -22.90
N GLY A 149 -11.24 -7.91 -21.66
CA GLY A 149 -12.12 -7.19 -20.74
C GLY A 149 -11.41 -5.89 -20.33
N ASN A 150 -12.16 -4.80 -20.14
CA ASN A 150 -11.61 -3.50 -19.73
C ASN A 150 -10.73 -3.61 -18.45
N GLU A 151 -11.01 -4.58 -17.58
CA GLU A 151 -10.26 -4.82 -16.35
C GLU A 151 -8.92 -5.50 -16.58
N ALA A 152 -8.86 -6.55 -17.41
CA ALA A 152 -7.63 -7.26 -17.75
C ALA A 152 -6.62 -6.33 -18.44
N GLU A 153 -7.11 -5.51 -19.38
CA GLU A 153 -6.29 -4.50 -20.05
C GLU A 153 -5.69 -3.52 -19.04
N ARG A 154 -6.52 -3.00 -18.15
CA ARG A 154 -6.10 -2.04 -17.13
C ARG A 154 -5.08 -2.64 -16.17
N GLY A 155 -5.28 -3.88 -15.73
CA GLY A 155 -4.35 -4.61 -14.86
C GLY A 155 -2.98 -4.78 -15.51
N TYR A 156 -2.94 -5.25 -16.76
CA TYR A 156 -1.72 -5.37 -17.56
C TYR A 156 -0.96 -4.04 -17.64
N TRP A 157 -1.65 -2.97 -18.04
CA TRP A 157 -1.02 -1.66 -18.20
C TRP A 157 -0.52 -1.09 -16.87
N MET A 158 -1.25 -1.29 -15.77
CA MET A 158 -0.80 -0.86 -14.46
C MET A 158 0.52 -1.52 -14.06
N LYS A 159 0.61 -2.86 -14.16
CA LYS A 159 1.85 -3.60 -13.86
C LYS A 159 3.01 -3.20 -14.76
N LEU A 160 2.74 -3.00 -16.06
CA LEU A 160 3.76 -2.59 -17.01
C LEU A 160 4.29 -1.17 -16.72
N VAL A 161 3.41 -0.25 -16.33
CA VAL A 161 3.78 1.11 -15.92
C VAL A 161 4.63 1.08 -14.65
N ASP A 162 4.23 0.31 -13.64
CA ASP A 162 5.00 0.16 -12.39
C ASP A 162 6.41 -0.35 -12.68
N MET A 163 6.50 -1.41 -13.49
CA MET A 163 7.79 -1.97 -13.88
C MET A 163 8.63 -0.96 -14.67
N ALA A 164 8.03 -0.17 -15.55
CA ALA A 164 8.74 0.85 -16.32
C ALA A 164 9.30 1.97 -15.43
N TYR A 165 8.59 2.36 -14.35
CA TYR A 165 9.09 3.32 -13.37
C TYR A 165 10.26 2.76 -12.56
N ASP A 166 10.14 1.54 -12.03
CA ASP A 166 11.23 0.89 -11.29
C ASP A 166 12.49 0.73 -12.17
N ILE A 167 12.33 0.35 -13.44
CA ILE A 167 13.43 0.31 -14.41
C ILE A 167 14.02 1.70 -14.66
N SER A 168 13.17 2.72 -14.83
CA SER A 168 13.62 4.10 -15.04
C SER A 168 14.44 4.62 -13.86
N GLN A 169 14.06 4.27 -12.63
CA GLN A 169 14.82 4.61 -11.43
C GLN A 169 16.24 4.02 -11.49
N ILE A 170 16.37 2.73 -11.80
CA ILE A 170 17.68 2.06 -11.94
C ILE A 170 18.54 2.74 -13.01
N LEU A 171 17.97 2.96 -14.20
CA LEU A 171 18.69 3.61 -15.31
C LEU A 171 19.10 5.03 -14.95
N THR A 172 18.29 5.75 -14.18
CA THR A 172 18.60 7.10 -13.70
C THR A 172 19.72 7.07 -12.67
N ALA A 173 19.66 6.17 -11.69
CA ALA A 173 20.71 5.99 -10.70
C ALA A 173 22.07 5.69 -11.35
N LEU A 174 22.11 4.78 -12.33
CA LEU A 174 23.34 4.46 -13.06
C LEU A 174 23.90 5.64 -13.88
N ARG A 175 23.05 6.54 -14.39
CA ARG A 175 23.49 7.80 -15.02
C ARG A 175 24.05 8.80 -14.00
N HIS A 176 23.48 8.81 -12.79
CA HIS A 176 23.85 9.74 -11.73
C HIS A 176 25.02 9.26 -10.86
N GLU A 177 25.42 7.99 -10.92
CA GLU A 177 26.67 7.49 -10.30
C GLU A 177 27.93 8.19 -10.85
N GLU A 178 27.87 8.90 -11.99
CA GLU A 178 28.95 9.79 -12.45
C GLU A 178 28.96 11.17 -11.74
N LYS A 179 27.90 11.55 -11.00
CA LYS A 179 27.79 12.82 -10.27
C LYS A 179 26.92 12.67 -9.00
N SER A 180 27.55 12.23 -7.91
CA SER A 180 27.28 12.61 -6.50
C SER A 180 27.21 11.41 -5.55
N GLU A 181 28.29 11.20 -4.81
CA GLU A 181 28.31 10.43 -3.56
C GLU A 181 27.61 11.22 -2.44
N ARG A 182 26.29 11.18 -2.37
CA ARG A 182 25.55 11.33 -1.11
C ARG A 182 24.29 10.48 -1.19
N LYS A 183 24.36 9.25 -0.66
CA LYS A 183 23.15 8.54 -0.19
C LYS A 183 22.62 9.38 0.97
N GLU A 184 21.69 10.29 0.70
CA GLU A 184 20.91 10.90 1.77
C GLU A 184 20.11 9.77 2.43
N GLU A 185 20.33 9.54 3.72
CA GLU A 185 19.46 8.69 4.53
C GLU A 185 18.03 9.21 4.38
N VAL A 186 17.15 8.41 3.78
CA VAL A 186 15.75 8.79 3.65
C VAL A 186 15.18 8.92 5.05
N SER A 187 14.78 10.13 5.41
CA SER A 187 14.21 10.43 6.72
C SER A 187 12.95 9.58 6.98
N ARG A 188 12.77 9.16 8.23
CA ARG A 188 11.55 8.49 8.71
C ARG A 188 10.28 9.23 8.33
N GLU A 189 10.29 10.57 8.37
CA GLU A 189 9.17 11.45 7.99
C GLU A 189 8.74 11.29 6.52
N LYS A 190 9.61 10.77 5.65
CA LYS A 190 9.33 10.53 4.24
C LYS A 190 9.16 9.05 3.90
N THR A 191 9.01 8.19 4.90
CA THR A 191 8.95 6.73 4.69
C THR A 191 7.63 6.17 5.19
N VAL A 192 6.98 5.37 4.33
CA VAL A 192 5.66 4.78 4.58
C VAL A 192 5.73 3.27 4.43
N TYR A 193 5.22 2.56 5.42
CA TYR A 193 4.99 1.13 5.33
C TYR A 193 3.65 0.90 4.64
N LEU A 194 3.67 0.27 3.46
CA LEU A 194 2.47 -0.12 2.72
C LEU A 194 2.38 -1.65 2.72
N ALA A 195 1.55 -2.17 3.61
CA ALA A 195 1.45 -3.60 3.86
C ALA A 195 1.13 -4.41 2.59
N SER A 196 1.62 -5.64 2.54
CA SER A 196 1.17 -6.63 1.56
C SER A 196 -0.31 -6.97 1.78
N THR A 197 -1.05 -7.17 0.71
CA THR A 197 -2.50 -7.35 0.71
C THR A 197 -2.91 -8.73 0.18
N GLY A 198 -4.21 -9.05 0.30
CA GLY A 198 -4.84 -10.08 -0.54
C GLY A 198 -4.80 -9.74 -2.02
N VAL A 199 -5.10 -10.73 -2.87
CA VAL A 199 -5.03 -10.61 -4.34
C VAL A 199 -6.00 -9.56 -4.86
N ASP A 200 -7.17 -9.48 -4.23
CA ASP A 200 -8.26 -8.56 -4.55
C ASP A 200 -7.89 -7.07 -4.39
N MET A 201 -6.93 -6.75 -3.52
CA MET A 201 -6.52 -5.37 -3.19
C MET A 201 -5.23 -4.91 -3.89
N LEU A 202 -4.61 -5.75 -4.73
CA LEU A 202 -3.33 -5.42 -5.39
C LEU A 202 -3.41 -4.13 -6.22
N ILE A 203 -4.51 -3.91 -6.94
CA ILE A 203 -4.73 -2.72 -7.78
C ILE A 203 -4.74 -1.45 -6.92
N GLN A 204 -5.49 -1.46 -5.82
CA GLN A 204 -5.64 -0.35 -4.87
C GLN A 204 -4.29 -0.06 -4.22
N ARG A 205 -3.57 -1.11 -3.80
CA ARG A 205 -2.22 -1.01 -3.24
C ARG A 205 -1.26 -0.33 -4.22
N ASP A 206 -1.23 -0.76 -5.47
CA ASP A 206 -0.33 -0.20 -6.49
C ASP A 206 -0.68 1.26 -6.85
N ILE A 207 -1.97 1.63 -6.79
CA ILE A 207 -2.40 3.03 -6.90
C ILE A 207 -1.84 3.87 -5.74
N ILE A 208 -1.95 3.40 -4.49
CA ILE A 208 -1.41 4.13 -3.32
C ILE A 208 0.12 4.20 -3.35
N LYS A 209 0.80 3.10 -3.70
CA LYS A 209 2.26 3.05 -3.85
C LYS A 209 2.75 4.14 -4.82
N ARG A 210 2.17 4.19 -6.02
CA ARG A 210 2.53 5.20 -7.04
C ARG A 210 2.25 6.62 -6.58
N GLU A 211 1.11 6.83 -5.93
CA GLU A 211 0.76 8.14 -5.40
C GLU A 211 1.83 8.62 -4.39
N LEU A 212 2.21 7.76 -3.45
CA LEU A 212 3.26 8.05 -2.46
C LEU A 212 4.60 8.35 -3.12
N GLN A 213 5.07 7.47 -4.01
CA GLN A 213 6.34 7.63 -4.72
C GLN A 213 6.36 8.92 -5.56
N ARG A 214 5.25 9.25 -6.25
CA ARG A 214 5.13 10.49 -7.03
C ARG A 214 5.28 11.76 -6.18
N HIS A 215 4.90 11.70 -4.90
CA HIS A 215 5.07 12.81 -3.97
C HIS A 215 6.40 12.76 -3.18
N GLY A 216 7.30 11.85 -3.56
CA GLY A 216 8.65 11.75 -3.00
C GLY A 216 8.75 10.96 -1.70
N TYR A 217 7.73 10.16 -1.36
CA TYR A 217 7.79 9.23 -0.23
C TYR A 217 8.45 7.92 -0.63
N THR A 218 9.27 7.37 0.26
CA THR A 218 9.77 6.00 0.16
C THR A 218 8.73 5.04 0.69
N VAL A 219 8.46 3.98 -0.06
CA VAL A 219 7.48 2.95 0.33
C VAL A 219 8.23 1.67 0.69
N LEU A 220 7.98 1.16 1.89
CA LEU A 220 8.44 -0.14 2.39
C LEU A 220 7.26 -1.14 2.42
N PRO A 221 7.50 -2.46 2.35
CA PRO A 221 8.79 -3.10 2.13
C PRO A 221 9.28 -2.92 0.68
N LYS A 222 10.61 -2.88 0.48
CA LYS A 222 11.25 -2.86 -0.87
C LYS A 222 11.42 -4.25 -1.48
N HIS A 223 11.28 -5.28 -0.67
CA HIS A 223 11.47 -6.69 -1.02
C HIS A 223 10.19 -7.49 -0.73
N ALA A 224 10.08 -8.68 -1.30
CA ALA A 224 9.00 -9.59 -0.96
C ALA A 224 9.15 -10.01 0.50
N LEU A 225 8.03 -10.10 1.23
CA LEU A 225 8.06 -10.56 2.61
C LEU A 225 8.50 -12.04 2.65
N PRO A 226 9.37 -12.43 3.59
CA PRO A 226 9.76 -13.82 3.78
C PRO A 226 8.55 -14.74 3.98
N LYS A 227 8.62 -15.96 3.47
CA LYS A 227 7.56 -16.96 3.64
C LYS A 227 7.58 -17.66 5.00
N GLU A 228 8.66 -17.53 5.77
CA GLU A 228 8.82 -18.11 7.12
C GLU A 228 8.46 -17.08 8.19
N LEU A 229 7.66 -17.46 9.18
CA LEU A 229 7.07 -16.55 10.18
C LEU A 229 8.09 -15.64 10.86
N LYS A 230 9.18 -16.19 11.43
CA LYS A 230 10.15 -15.39 12.20
C LYS A 230 10.85 -14.33 11.37
N SER A 231 11.26 -14.69 10.15
CA SER A 231 11.93 -13.77 9.24
C SER A 231 10.98 -12.69 8.73
N LEU A 232 9.71 -13.05 8.51
CA LEU A 232 8.65 -12.11 8.18
C LEU A 232 8.44 -11.11 9.32
N GLU A 233 8.25 -11.58 10.55
CA GLU A 233 8.05 -10.73 11.73
C GLU A 233 9.21 -9.74 11.90
N GLN A 234 10.44 -10.22 11.78
CA GLN A 234 11.63 -9.39 11.87
C GLN A 234 11.65 -8.31 10.78
N MET A 235 11.44 -8.66 9.51
CA MET A 235 11.46 -7.70 8.41
C MET A 235 10.37 -6.63 8.57
N VAL A 236 9.16 -7.03 8.98
CA VAL A 236 8.04 -6.09 9.19
C VAL A 236 8.38 -5.11 10.32
N LEU A 237 8.93 -5.59 11.45
CA LEU A 237 9.36 -4.72 12.55
C LEU A 237 10.45 -3.73 12.13
N GLU A 238 11.46 -4.20 11.40
CA GLU A 238 12.57 -3.37 10.91
C GLU A 238 12.09 -2.29 9.93
N ASP A 239 11.12 -2.61 9.09
CA ASP A 239 10.56 -1.64 8.15
C ASP A 239 9.63 -0.65 8.84
N LEU A 240 8.76 -1.10 9.76
CA LEU A 240 7.88 -0.22 10.55
C LEU A 240 8.69 0.81 11.35
N ALA A 241 9.80 0.42 11.97
CA ALA A 241 10.66 1.31 12.73
C ALA A 241 11.23 2.48 11.89
N LYS A 242 11.37 2.29 10.57
CA LYS A 242 11.85 3.33 9.64
C LYS A 242 10.73 4.22 9.11
N CYS A 243 9.47 3.90 9.41
CA CYS A 243 8.32 4.56 8.80
C CYS A 243 7.68 5.58 9.73
N ARG A 244 7.14 6.65 9.15
CA ARG A 244 6.26 7.61 9.81
C ARG A 244 4.80 7.17 9.81
N LEU A 245 4.41 6.39 8.81
CA LEU A 245 3.03 5.95 8.61
C LEU A 245 3.00 4.49 8.17
N SER A 246 2.08 3.71 8.74
CA SER A 246 1.74 2.38 8.25
C SER A 246 0.35 2.37 7.63
N ILE A 247 0.21 1.79 6.45
CA ILE A 247 -1.04 1.71 5.69
C ILE A 247 -1.35 0.23 5.42
N HIS A 248 -2.54 -0.20 5.82
CA HIS A 248 -3.06 -1.54 5.60
C HIS A 248 -4.35 -1.48 4.79
N LEU A 249 -4.40 -2.14 3.63
CA LEU A 249 -5.62 -2.24 2.82
C LEU A 249 -6.25 -3.62 3.01
N ILE A 250 -7.50 -3.65 3.45
CA ILE A 250 -8.23 -4.86 3.82
C ILE A 250 -9.41 -5.06 2.87
N GLY A 251 -9.41 -6.21 2.19
CA GLY A 251 -10.45 -6.61 1.23
C GLY A 251 -11.24 -7.84 1.69
N GLU A 252 -11.77 -8.58 0.72
CA GLU A 252 -12.49 -9.85 0.94
C GLU A 252 -11.54 -11.03 1.16
N ASP A 253 -10.37 -11.00 0.50
CA ASP A 253 -9.35 -12.04 0.64
C ASP A 253 -8.57 -11.87 1.96
N TYR A 254 -8.50 -12.95 2.74
CA TYR A 254 -7.73 -12.99 3.98
C TYR A 254 -6.22 -13.02 3.70
N GLY A 255 -5.81 -13.49 2.51
CA GLY A 255 -4.41 -13.60 2.09
C GLY A 255 -3.76 -14.93 2.44
N TYR A 256 -2.56 -15.16 1.86
CA TYR A 256 -1.83 -16.41 2.05
C TYR A 256 -1.30 -16.57 3.49
N ARG A 257 -1.08 -17.82 3.91
CA ARG A 257 -0.52 -18.16 5.23
C ARG A 257 0.99 -18.43 5.12
N PRO A 258 1.83 -17.65 5.81
CA PRO A 258 3.25 -17.96 5.93
C PRO A 258 3.47 -19.30 6.63
N LYS A 259 4.58 -19.95 6.31
CA LYS A 259 4.96 -21.20 6.96
C LYS A 259 5.26 -20.96 8.44
N GLY A 260 4.68 -21.82 9.29
CA GLY A 260 4.77 -21.72 10.73
C GLY A 260 3.70 -20.83 11.38
N SER A 261 2.70 -20.34 10.63
CA SER A 261 1.58 -19.57 11.17
C SER A 261 0.23 -20.08 10.64
N ASP A 262 -0.79 -20.02 11.49
CA ASP A 262 -2.18 -20.22 11.08
C ASP A 262 -2.83 -18.92 10.57
N LEU A 263 -2.22 -17.76 10.86
CA LEU A 263 -2.66 -16.42 10.45
C LEU A 263 -2.14 -16.08 9.05
N SER A 264 -2.86 -15.23 8.33
CA SER A 264 -2.39 -14.74 7.04
C SER A 264 -1.30 -13.69 7.18
N VAL A 265 -0.58 -13.43 6.08
CA VAL A 265 0.37 -12.32 6.00
C VAL A 265 -0.27 -10.96 6.30
N VAL A 266 -1.55 -10.77 5.91
CA VAL A 266 -2.28 -9.51 6.13
C VAL A 266 -2.54 -9.29 7.62
N ASP A 267 -3.03 -10.34 8.29
CA ASP A 267 -3.31 -10.35 9.72
C ASP A 267 -2.03 -10.16 10.54
N LEU A 268 -0.98 -10.93 10.23
CA LEU A 268 0.32 -10.83 10.89
C LEU A 268 0.91 -9.42 10.82
N GLN A 269 0.95 -8.81 9.63
CA GLN A 269 1.45 -7.44 9.48
C GLN A 269 0.61 -6.44 10.28
N ASN A 270 -0.71 -6.60 10.30
CA ASN A 270 -1.58 -5.69 11.05
C ASN A 270 -1.36 -5.79 12.56
N ARG A 271 -1.21 -7.02 13.08
CA ARG A 271 -0.90 -7.29 14.49
C ARG A 271 0.44 -6.69 14.91
N ILE A 272 1.49 -6.93 14.12
CA ILE A 272 2.83 -6.36 14.37
C ILE A 272 2.78 -4.83 14.33
N ALA A 273 2.05 -4.25 13.37
CA ALA A 273 1.86 -2.80 13.31
C ALA A 273 1.07 -2.25 14.50
N SER A 274 0.09 -3.00 15.04
CA SER A 274 -0.62 -2.64 16.27
C SER A 274 0.34 -2.61 17.47
N GLU A 275 1.09 -3.70 17.68
CA GLU A 275 2.08 -3.81 18.76
C GLU A 275 3.14 -2.69 18.68
N HIS A 276 3.60 -2.37 17.46
CA HIS A 276 4.52 -1.25 17.23
C HIS A 276 3.88 0.11 17.57
N THR A 277 2.61 0.30 17.21
CA THR A 277 1.85 1.52 17.54
C THR A 277 1.75 1.68 19.06
N GLU A 278 1.40 0.61 19.79
CA GLU A 278 1.35 0.60 21.25
C GLU A 278 2.68 0.96 21.90
N GLN A 279 3.78 0.41 21.38
CA GLN A 279 5.13 0.70 21.87
C GLN A 279 5.51 2.17 21.69
N ILE A 280 5.21 2.75 20.51
CA ILE A 280 5.46 4.16 20.25
C ILE A 280 4.58 5.05 21.13
N ALA A 281 3.29 4.74 21.27
CA ALA A 281 2.40 5.48 22.16
C ALA A 281 2.88 5.45 23.62
N ALA A 282 3.31 4.28 24.11
CA ALA A 282 3.87 4.13 25.45
C ALA A 282 5.17 4.92 25.64
N PHE A 283 6.06 4.91 24.65
CA PHE A 283 7.27 5.75 24.63
C PHE A 283 6.91 7.23 24.68
N ASN A 284 5.99 7.68 23.83
CA ASN A 284 5.59 9.08 23.69
C ASN A 284 4.97 9.67 24.96
N ARG A 285 4.34 8.87 25.82
CA ARG A 285 3.82 9.32 27.13
C ARG A 285 4.91 9.82 28.08
N THR A 286 6.15 9.36 27.91
CA THR A 286 7.28 9.68 28.81
C THR A 286 8.43 10.39 28.11
N ALA A 287 8.46 10.36 26.79
CA ALA A 287 9.51 10.96 25.98
C ALA A 287 9.45 12.50 26.03
N LYS A 288 10.62 13.13 26.12
CA LYS A 288 10.74 14.59 26.00
C LYS A 288 10.41 15.09 24.58
N VAL A 289 10.71 14.26 23.59
CA VAL A 289 10.43 14.50 22.18
C VAL A 289 9.66 13.27 21.69
N PRO A 290 8.34 13.38 21.47
CA PRO A 290 7.55 12.29 20.94
C PRO A 290 8.06 11.88 19.55
N GLU A 291 8.09 10.58 19.32
CA GLU A 291 8.35 10.00 18.03
C GLU A 291 7.02 9.80 17.28
N PRO A 292 6.81 10.48 16.15
CA PRO A 292 5.51 10.52 15.53
C PRO A 292 5.27 9.24 14.70
N PHE A 293 4.14 8.56 14.86
CA PHE A 293 3.77 7.36 14.09
C PHE A 293 2.26 7.25 14.00
N SER A 294 1.74 6.86 12.85
CA SER A 294 0.29 6.60 12.68
C SER A 294 0.06 5.31 11.90
N ARG A 295 -1.05 4.63 12.18
CA ARG A 295 -1.49 3.41 11.50
C ARG A 295 -2.86 3.64 10.87
N LEU A 296 -2.91 3.73 9.54
CA LEU A 296 -4.15 3.81 8.77
C LEU A 296 -4.55 2.43 8.27
N ILE A 297 -5.79 2.05 8.52
CA ILE A 297 -6.37 0.80 8.06
C ILE A 297 -7.57 1.13 7.20
N TRP A 298 -7.46 0.87 5.91
CA TRP A 298 -8.56 1.05 4.98
C TRP A 298 -9.26 -0.28 4.74
N VAL A 299 -10.55 -0.33 5.06
CA VAL A 299 -11.41 -1.48 4.77
C VAL A 299 -12.24 -1.11 3.55
N SER A 300 -12.24 -1.97 2.53
CA SER A 300 -13.03 -1.72 1.33
C SER A 300 -14.51 -1.44 1.69
N PRO A 301 -15.14 -0.37 1.15
CA PRO A 301 -16.55 -0.14 1.38
C PRO A 301 -17.44 -1.15 0.64
N ASP A 302 -16.89 -1.81 -0.40
CA ASP A 302 -17.63 -2.67 -1.32
C ASP A 302 -17.48 -4.18 -1.03
N LEU A 303 -17.32 -4.56 0.24
CA LEU A 303 -17.23 -5.98 0.65
C LEU A 303 -18.58 -6.69 0.42
N LYS A 304 -18.58 -7.73 -0.41
CA LYS A 304 -19.76 -8.54 -0.76
C LYS A 304 -19.63 -9.96 -0.22
N ASN A 305 -18.54 -10.65 -0.57
CA ASN A 305 -18.38 -12.08 -0.36
C ASN A 305 -17.31 -12.39 0.69
N ILE A 306 -17.54 -11.95 1.92
CA ILE A 306 -16.59 -12.15 3.02
C ILE A 306 -16.84 -13.46 3.77
N THR A 307 -15.79 -14.26 3.92
CA THR A 307 -15.81 -15.47 4.75
C THR A 307 -16.01 -15.12 6.22
N GLU A 308 -16.51 -16.07 7.02
CA GLU A 308 -16.72 -15.82 8.46
C GLU A 308 -15.42 -15.50 9.19
N ARG A 309 -14.32 -16.15 8.77
CA ARG A 309 -12.98 -15.83 9.27
C ARG A 309 -12.57 -14.39 8.97
N GLN A 310 -12.84 -13.91 7.74
CA GLN A 310 -12.53 -12.54 7.35
C GLN A 310 -13.34 -11.52 8.15
N LYS A 311 -14.63 -11.82 8.42
CA LYS A 311 -15.47 -10.96 9.27
C LYS A 311 -14.90 -10.83 10.68
N ILE A 312 -14.54 -11.95 11.31
CA ILE A 312 -13.96 -11.97 12.65
C ILE A 312 -12.67 -11.14 12.66
N PHE A 313 -11.79 -11.35 11.69
CA PHE A 313 -10.57 -10.56 11.54
C PHE A 313 -10.84 -9.05 11.42
N ILE A 314 -11.79 -8.63 10.58
CA ILE A 314 -12.15 -7.21 10.41
C ILE A 314 -12.72 -6.61 11.70
N GLU A 315 -13.56 -7.35 12.42
CA GLU A 315 -14.15 -6.86 13.67
C GLU A 315 -13.12 -6.78 14.80
N ASP A 316 -12.23 -7.78 14.92
CA ASP A 316 -11.11 -7.75 15.87
C ASP A 316 -10.18 -6.57 15.58
N LEU A 317 -9.87 -6.34 14.30
CA LEU A 317 -9.07 -5.22 13.82
C LEU A 317 -9.70 -3.87 14.17
N LYS A 318 -11.02 -3.72 14.00
CA LYS A 318 -11.75 -2.50 14.37
C LYS A 318 -11.70 -2.26 15.88
N SER A 319 -11.90 -3.31 16.66
CA SER A 319 -11.85 -3.26 18.13
C SER A 319 -10.46 -2.91 18.65
N ASP A 320 -9.42 -3.46 18.04
CA ASP A 320 -8.01 -3.16 18.33
C ASP A 320 -7.67 -1.69 18.02
N ALA A 321 -7.95 -1.24 16.80
CA ALA A 321 -7.69 0.12 16.38
C ALA A 321 -8.52 1.18 17.13
N ALA A 322 -9.63 0.80 17.77
CA ALA A 322 -10.42 1.71 18.61
C ALA A 322 -9.72 2.08 19.93
N LYS A 323 -8.74 1.29 20.37
CA LYS A 323 -8.02 1.49 21.65
C LYS A 323 -6.83 2.45 21.53
N LEU A 324 -6.40 2.76 20.31
CA LEU A 324 -5.21 3.55 20.02
C LEU A 324 -5.61 4.81 19.26
N GLU A 325 -5.13 5.96 19.73
CA GLU A 325 -5.37 7.25 19.09
C GLU A 325 -4.64 7.32 17.74
N GLU A 326 -3.42 6.78 17.69
CA GLU A 326 -2.55 6.74 16.51
C GLU A 326 -2.99 5.69 15.47
N ALA A 327 -4.11 4.99 15.69
CA ALA A 327 -4.67 4.04 14.72
C ALA A 327 -6.03 4.51 14.23
N GLU A 328 -6.31 4.37 12.93
CA GLU A 328 -7.60 4.72 12.35
C GLU A 328 -8.09 3.65 11.37
N VAL A 329 -9.39 3.35 11.44
CA VAL A 329 -10.08 2.49 10.48
C VAL A 329 -10.98 3.33 9.60
N LEU A 330 -10.80 3.22 8.28
CA LEU A 330 -11.47 4.03 7.28
C LEU A 330 -12.22 3.10 6.31
N GLN A 331 -13.53 3.31 6.20
CA GLN A 331 -14.39 2.62 5.23
C GLN A 331 -15.01 3.64 4.27
N ILE A 332 -14.15 4.20 3.43
CA ILE A 332 -14.43 5.33 2.52
C ILE A 332 -13.93 5.00 1.11
N THR A 333 -14.17 5.86 0.13
CA THR A 333 -13.64 5.64 -1.22
C THR A 333 -12.11 5.73 -1.23
N LEU A 334 -11.47 5.04 -2.20
CA LEU A 334 -10.02 5.11 -2.38
C LEU A 334 -9.52 6.53 -2.64
N GLN A 335 -10.35 7.38 -3.27
CA GLN A 335 -9.97 8.77 -3.55
C GLN A 335 -9.92 9.61 -2.28
N GLU A 336 -10.87 9.43 -1.37
CA GLU A 336 -10.87 10.08 -0.06
C GLU A 336 -9.70 9.56 0.81
N LEU A 337 -9.40 8.26 0.76
CA LEU A 337 -8.24 7.68 1.45
C LEU A 337 -6.94 8.39 1.04
N LYS A 338 -6.72 8.67 -0.26
CA LYS A 338 -5.52 9.39 -0.72
C LYS A 338 -5.42 10.79 -0.13
N ALA A 339 -6.55 11.48 0.04
CA ALA A 339 -6.57 12.80 0.65
C ALA A 339 -6.17 12.71 2.13
N ILE A 340 -6.70 11.72 2.86
CA ILE A 340 -6.34 11.47 4.26
C ILE A 340 -4.86 11.10 4.42
N ILE A 341 -4.33 10.19 3.59
CA ILE A 341 -2.92 9.80 3.63
C ILE A 341 -2.01 11.03 3.48
N ARG A 342 -2.36 11.95 2.58
CA ARG A 342 -1.59 13.19 2.39
C ARG A 342 -1.65 14.10 3.61
N GLU A 343 -2.85 14.29 4.17
CA GLU A 343 -3.02 15.08 5.41
C GLU A 343 -2.18 14.48 6.53
N GLU A 344 -2.31 13.18 6.78
CA GLU A 344 -1.59 12.43 7.82
C GLU A 344 -0.06 12.56 7.68
N LEU A 345 0.47 12.51 6.45
CA LEU A 345 1.90 12.67 6.21
C LEU A 345 2.39 14.11 6.38
N VAL A 346 1.52 15.11 6.22
CA VAL A 346 1.86 16.53 6.38
C VAL A 346 1.73 16.99 7.82
N THR A 347 0.66 16.59 8.51
CA THR A 347 0.30 17.06 9.84
C THR A 347 0.70 16.10 10.95
N GLY A 348 0.99 14.85 10.56
CA GLY A 348 1.34 13.81 11.49
C GLY A 348 0.16 13.24 12.27
N GLY A 349 -1.04 13.28 11.71
CA GLY A 349 -2.26 12.77 12.35
C GLY A 349 -2.84 13.66 13.43
N ARG A 350 -2.24 14.85 13.63
CA ARG A 350 -2.84 15.92 14.42
C ARG A 350 -3.26 17.00 13.47
N PHE A 351 -4.56 17.25 13.34
CA PHE A 351 -5.00 18.39 12.55
C PHE A 351 -4.37 19.68 13.07
N ASN A 352 -3.96 20.56 12.15
CA ASN A 352 -3.45 21.87 12.53
C ASN A 352 -4.52 22.60 13.36
N LEU A 353 -4.20 22.97 14.61
CA LEU A 353 -5.08 23.66 15.56
C LEU A 353 -5.63 25.01 15.04
N HIS A 354 -5.13 25.50 13.91
CA HIS A 354 -5.47 26.80 13.32
C HIS A 354 -5.96 26.66 11.87
N ARG A 355 -6.64 25.55 11.55
CA ARG A 355 -7.26 25.40 10.22
C ARG A 355 -8.50 26.29 10.17
N GLU A 356 -8.49 27.31 9.32
CA GLU A 356 -9.72 28.04 8.98
C GLU A 356 -10.62 27.10 8.17
N VAL A 357 -11.65 26.56 8.82
CA VAL A 357 -12.61 25.65 8.18
C VAL A 357 -13.97 26.33 8.09
N GLU A 358 -14.55 26.32 6.89
CA GLU A 358 -15.87 26.87 6.64
C GLU A 358 -16.93 26.07 7.42
N GLY A 359 -17.72 26.75 8.26
CA GLY A 359 -18.67 26.10 9.19
C GLY A 359 -18.10 25.74 10.57
N TYR A 360 -16.81 26.00 10.83
CA TYR A 360 -16.23 25.99 12.16
C TYR A 360 -16.07 27.42 12.68
N THR A 361 -16.71 27.73 13.81
CA THR A 361 -16.49 28.98 14.54
C THR A 361 -15.72 28.70 15.83
N PRO A 362 -14.47 29.20 15.96
CA PRO A 362 -13.75 29.21 17.24
C PRO A 362 -14.56 29.96 18.30
N GLU A 363 -14.38 29.60 19.55
CA GLU A 363 -15.21 30.11 20.63
C GLU A 363 -14.78 31.51 21.09
N PRO A 364 -15.73 32.36 21.54
CA PRO A 364 -15.38 33.54 22.31
C PRO A 364 -14.75 33.11 23.65
N GLU A 365 -13.59 33.66 24.01
CA GLU A 365 -12.85 33.31 25.24
C GLU A 365 -13.66 33.53 26.55
N ASP A 366 -14.75 34.29 26.50
CA ASP A 366 -15.53 34.73 27.67
C ASP A 366 -16.78 33.85 27.99
N ASP A 367 -17.13 32.86 27.16
CA ASP A 367 -18.33 32.02 27.38
C ASP A 367 -17.98 30.67 28.02
N THR A 368 -18.30 30.52 29.30
CA THR A 368 -17.99 29.33 30.12
C THR A 368 -19.13 28.30 30.15
N SER A 369 -20.15 28.42 29.30
CA SER A 369 -21.29 27.50 29.29
C SER A 369 -20.87 26.10 28.81
N PRO A 370 -21.29 25.00 29.48
CA PRO A 370 -20.86 23.67 29.09
C PRO A 370 -21.34 23.28 27.69
N ILE A 371 -20.47 22.63 26.93
CA ILE A 371 -20.69 22.25 25.54
C ILE A 371 -21.14 20.80 25.46
N ILE A 372 -22.28 20.58 24.82
CA ILE A 372 -22.79 19.26 24.48
C ILE A 372 -22.61 19.03 22.99
N TYR A 373 -21.81 18.02 22.63
CA TYR A 373 -21.75 17.56 21.25
C TYR A 373 -22.91 16.60 20.96
N LEU A 374 -23.92 17.08 20.24
CA LEU A 374 -25.06 16.28 19.79
C LEU A 374 -24.72 15.59 18.47
N ILE A 375 -24.22 14.35 18.55
CA ILE A 375 -23.81 13.55 17.40
C ILE A 375 -25.05 12.88 16.79
N HIS A 376 -25.27 13.08 15.50
CA HIS A 376 -26.36 12.45 14.77
C HIS A 376 -25.99 12.19 13.30
N ASP A 377 -26.79 11.38 12.61
CA ASP A 377 -26.68 11.23 11.15
C ASP A 377 -27.37 12.41 10.44
N LYS A 378 -26.97 12.70 9.20
CA LYS A 378 -27.60 13.75 8.37
C LYS A 378 -29.12 13.52 8.22
N ARG A 379 -29.55 12.25 8.17
CA ARG A 379 -30.97 11.84 8.08
C ARG A 379 -31.78 12.23 9.32
N ASP A 380 -31.12 12.29 10.46
CA ASP A 380 -31.76 12.51 11.77
C ASP A 380 -31.77 13.99 12.20
N LYS A 381 -31.18 14.89 11.40
CA LYS A 381 -31.02 16.32 11.72
C LYS A 381 -32.31 17.03 12.13
N ASN A 382 -33.45 16.65 11.54
CA ASN A 382 -34.72 17.27 11.89
C ASN A 382 -35.29 16.74 13.22
N ASP A 383 -35.07 15.46 13.50
CA ASP A 383 -35.57 14.79 14.70
C ASP A 383 -34.78 15.22 15.95
N THR A 384 -33.50 15.58 15.77
CA THR A 384 -32.64 16.09 16.85
C THR A 384 -32.96 17.51 17.31
N LYS A 385 -33.70 18.29 16.52
CA LYS A 385 -33.98 19.70 16.82
C LYS A 385 -34.68 19.91 18.15
N ILE A 386 -35.59 19.00 18.53
CA ILE A 386 -36.30 19.05 19.81
C ILE A 386 -35.33 18.87 20.99
N ILE A 387 -34.31 18.03 20.82
CA ILE A 387 -33.28 17.78 21.83
C ILE A 387 -32.34 18.99 21.91
N GLU A 388 -31.92 19.51 20.76
CA GLU A 388 -31.09 20.72 20.65
C GLU A 388 -31.75 21.91 21.34
N ASP A 389 -33.00 22.23 20.99
CA ASP A 389 -33.77 23.34 21.57
C ASP A 389 -33.93 23.18 23.10
N PHE A 390 -34.17 21.95 23.57
CA PHE A 390 -34.28 21.65 25.01
C PHE A 390 -32.96 21.88 25.76
N LEU A 391 -31.84 21.44 25.20
CA LEU A 391 -30.53 21.60 25.82
C LEU A 391 -30.11 23.09 25.85
N ILE A 392 -30.42 23.84 24.79
CA ILE A 392 -30.20 25.30 24.74
C ILE A 392 -31.04 26.02 25.79
N ASP A 393 -32.33 25.67 25.96
CA ASP A 393 -33.19 26.23 27.02
C ASP A 393 -32.65 25.98 28.44
N LYS A 394 -31.91 24.88 28.63
CA LYS A 394 -31.23 24.55 29.89
C LYS A 394 -29.89 25.27 30.10
N GLY A 395 -29.48 26.10 29.14
CA GLY A 395 -28.24 26.88 29.21
C GLY A 395 -27.00 26.11 28.76
N TYR A 396 -27.16 25.00 28.05
CA TYR A 396 -26.04 24.31 27.40
C TYR A 396 -25.78 24.87 26.01
N ARG A 397 -24.52 24.86 25.60
CA ARG A 397 -24.14 25.12 24.21
C ARG A 397 -24.17 23.80 23.45
N VAL A 398 -25.00 23.72 22.41
CA VAL A 398 -25.11 22.51 21.60
C VAL A 398 -24.34 22.71 20.31
N VAL A 399 -23.40 21.81 20.01
CA VAL A 399 -22.72 21.74 18.72
C VAL A 399 -23.15 20.48 17.99
N GLY A 400 -23.23 20.54 16.67
CA GLY A 400 -23.63 19.43 15.80
C GLY A 400 -22.53 19.02 14.81
N PRO A 401 -22.68 17.88 14.12
CA PRO A 401 -21.76 17.46 13.09
C PRO A 401 -21.84 18.37 11.86
N SER A 402 -20.72 18.58 11.16
CA SER A 402 -20.75 19.16 9.83
C SER A 402 -21.01 18.09 8.77
N TYR A 403 -21.75 18.44 7.71
CA TYR A 403 -21.97 17.59 6.53
C TYR A 403 -21.71 18.35 5.22
N GLU A 404 -21.13 19.54 5.33
CA GLU A 404 -20.78 20.42 4.23
C GLU A 404 -19.26 20.65 4.26
N GLY A 405 -18.65 20.78 3.09
CA GLY A 405 -17.20 20.83 2.93
C GLY A 405 -16.60 19.50 2.46
N ASP A 406 -15.27 19.46 2.42
CA ASP A 406 -14.55 18.22 2.09
C ASP A 406 -14.46 17.28 3.29
N LEU A 407 -14.09 16.03 3.03
CA LEU A 407 -14.05 14.99 4.07
C LEU A 407 -13.00 15.29 5.15
N ILE A 408 -11.93 16.01 4.83
CA ILE A 408 -10.88 16.36 5.81
C ILE A 408 -11.43 17.41 6.78
N ASP A 409 -12.13 18.42 6.27
CA ASP A 409 -12.78 19.47 7.06
C ASP A 409 -13.89 18.90 7.95
N ILE A 410 -14.72 18.01 7.43
CA ILE A 410 -15.77 17.33 8.20
C ILE A 410 -15.15 16.52 9.35
N ARG A 411 -14.05 15.79 9.10
CA ARG A 411 -13.33 15.03 10.13
C ARG A 411 -12.70 15.95 11.17
N TYR A 412 -12.10 17.05 10.74
CA TYR A 412 -11.54 18.06 11.63
C TYR A 412 -12.59 18.60 12.62
N ILE A 413 -13.74 19.04 12.11
CA ILE A 413 -14.83 19.56 12.95
C ILE A 413 -15.33 18.50 13.94
N HIS A 414 -15.45 17.24 13.48
CA HIS A 414 -15.87 16.14 14.35
C HIS A 414 -14.89 15.93 15.51
N GLN A 415 -13.59 15.86 15.23
CA GLN A 415 -12.58 15.68 16.26
C GLN A 415 -12.47 16.89 17.20
N GLU A 416 -12.53 18.11 16.67
CA GLU A 416 -12.47 19.31 17.48
C GLU A 416 -13.70 19.46 18.39
N ASN A 417 -14.88 19.06 17.91
CA ASN A 417 -16.08 18.97 18.75
C ASN A 417 -15.93 17.93 19.87
N LEU A 418 -15.33 16.77 19.59
CA LEU A 418 -15.04 15.76 20.61
C LEU A 418 -14.01 16.24 21.64
N ARG A 419 -13.01 16.99 21.18
CA ARG A 419 -11.94 17.53 22.03
C ARG A 419 -12.44 18.60 22.99
N ARG A 420 -13.31 19.50 22.52
CA ARG A 420 -13.79 20.64 23.32
C ARG A 420 -15.07 20.41 24.10
N CYS A 421 -15.84 19.37 23.79
CA CYS A 421 -17.12 19.15 24.47
C CYS A 421 -16.94 18.66 25.92
N ASP A 422 -17.81 19.11 26.82
CA ASP A 422 -17.91 18.59 28.18
C ASP A 422 -18.71 17.29 28.24
N ALA A 423 -19.63 17.09 27.28
CA ALA A 423 -20.40 15.87 27.13
C ALA A 423 -20.74 15.60 25.67
N SER A 424 -20.84 14.32 25.30
CA SER A 424 -21.30 13.88 23.99
C SER A 424 -22.62 13.12 24.11
N LEU A 425 -23.58 13.41 23.24
CA LEU A 425 -24.85 12.68 23.13
C LEU A 425 -25.02 12.14 21.70
N ILE A 426 -25.14 10.83 21.55
CA ILE A 426 -25.42 10.21 20.25
C ILE A 426 -26.93 10.00 20.09
N PHE A 427 -27.50 10.58 19.05
CA PHE A 427 -28.86 10.30 18.61
C PHE A 427 -28.87 9.22 17.53
N TYR A 428 -29.71 8.20 17.71
CA TYR A 428 -29.85 7.07 16.79
C TYR A 428 -31.31 6.89 16.41
N GLY A 429 -31.69 7.41 15.23
CA GLY A 429 -33.04 7.32 14.68
C GLY A 429 -33.11 6.45 13.43
N ASN A 430 -32.83 7.05 12.27
CA ASN A 430 -33.02 6.47 10.93
C ASN A 430 -31.70 5.99 10.29
N THR A 431 -30.64 5.84 11.08
CA THR A 431 -29.31 5.40 10.63
C THR A 431 -29.09 3.89 10.84
N THR A 432 -27.89 3.40 10.53
CA THR A 432 -27.52 1.97 10.57
C THR A 432 -26.79 1.61 11.88
N GLU A 433 -26.87 0.35 12.30
CA GLU A 433 -26.10 -0.15 13.45
C GLU A 433 -24.58 0.01 13.29
N ASP A 434 -24.06 -0.09 12.07
CA ASP A 434 -22.62 0.09 11.83
C ASP A 434 -22.18 1.54 12.09
N TRP A 435 -23.00 2.51 11.73
CA TRP A 435 -22.73 3.92 11.99
C TRP A 435 -22.62 4.23 13.48
N ILE A 436 -23.54 3.70 14.30
CA ILE A 436 -23.49 3.93 15.76
C ILE A 436 -22.27 3.26 16.38
N LYS A 437 -21.87 2.06 15.91
CA LYS A 437 -20.62 1.42 16.36
C LYS A 437 -19.41 2.29 16.06
N THR A 438 -19.33 2.89 14.87
CA THR A 438 -18.25 3.83 14.53
C THR A 438 -18.24 5.04 15.46
N LYS A 439 -19.41 5.64 15.76
CA LYS A 439 -19.49 6.78 16.68
C LYS A 439 -19.13 6.44 18.12
N LEU A 440 -19.46 5.24 18.58
CA LEU A 440 -19.00 4.76 19.89
C LEU A 440 -17.47 4.58 19.92
N GLN A 441 -16.85 4.15 18.82
CA GLN A 441 -15.38 4.05 18.72
C GLN A 441 -14.72 5.42 18.73
N ASP A 442 -15.30 6.42 18.04
CA ASP A 442 -14.80 7.81 18.08
C ASP A 442 -14.80 8.36 19.52
N LEU A 443 -15.84 8.06 20.31
CA LEU A 443 -15.91 8.44 21.73
C LEU A 443 -14.86 7.75 22.61
N LEU A 444 -14.47 6.52 22.31
CA LEU A 444 -13.40 5.83 23.04
C LEU A 444 -12.03 6.51 22.84
N LYS A 445 -11.84 7.15 21.68
CA LYS A 445 -10.60 7.88 21.35
C LYS A 445 -10.60 9.33 21.84
N ALA A 446 -11.77 9.92 22.06
CA ALA A 446 -11.92 11.33 22.41
C ALA A 446 -11.00 11.81 23.56
N PRO A 447 -10.78 11.06 24.67
CA PRO A 447 -9.87 11.48 25.73
C PRO A 447 -8.40 11.66 25.31
N GLY A 448 -7.98 11.06 24.19
CA GLY A 448 -6.63 11.19 23.63
C GLY A 448 -6.41 12.49 22.85
N PHE A 449 -7.48 13.08 22.28
CA PHE A 449 -7.37 14.22 21.38
C PHE A 449 -6.89 15.53 22.04
N GLY A 450 -6.81 15.59 23.38
CA GLY A 450 -6.18 16.69 24.13
C GLY A 450 -7.14 17.52 24.96
#